data_AF-A0A382MQB5-F1
#
_entry.id   AF-A0A382MQB5-F1
#
_cell.length_a   1.000
_cell.length_b   1.000
_cell.length_c   1.000
_cell.angle_alpha   90.00
_cell.angle_beta   90.00
_cell.angle_gamma   90.00
#
_symmetry.space_group_name_H-M   'P 1'
#
loop_
_entity.id
_entity.type
_entity.pdbx_description
1 polymer ?
#
loop_
_entity_poly.entity_id
_entity_poly.type
_entity_poly.pdbx_seq_one_letter_code
_entity_poly.pdbx_strand_id
1 'polypeptide(L)'
;MHRYFFQLLISTSLVFFSSCTSIKEEFKIEFEKYTLENGLEVILHKDDSDPIVAVTTLVHVGSSREKPGRTGFAHFFEHMSFNDSENVP
;
A
#
# COMPACT_ATOMS: atom_id res chain seq x y z
N MET A 1 5.39 -25.69 55.10
CA MET A 1 4.51 -24.58 54.68
C MET A 1 5.25 -23.51 53.87
N HIS A 2 6.42 -23.00 54.29
CA HIS A 2 7.14 -21.93 53.57
C HIS A 2 7.76 -22.31 52.21
N ARG A 3 8.30 -23.53 52.05
CA ARG A 3 8.99 -23.96 50.80
C ARG A 3 8.06 -24.08 49.60
N TYR A 4 6.82 -24.56 49.80
CA TYR A 4 5.81 -24.67 48.75
C TYR A 4 5.15 -23.32 48.42
N PHE A 5 5.01 -22.43 49.41
CA PHE A 5 4.51 -21.07 49.20
C PHE A 5 5.45 -20.23 48.32
N PHE A 6 6.77 -20.38 48.52
CA PHE A 6 7.78 -19.72 47.70
C PHE A 6 7.84 -20.27 46.26
N GLN A 7 7.67 -21.59 46.07
CA GLN A 7 7.56 -22.20 44.74
C GLN A 7 6.29 -21.77 43.99
N LEU A 8 5.15 -21.64 44.69
CA LEU A 8 3.91 -21.15 44.10
C LEU A 8 4.07 -19.70 43.60
N LEU A 9 4.69 -18.83 44.41
CA LEU A 9 5.01 -17.43 44.06
C LEU A 9 5.94 -17.29 42.84
N ILE A 10 6.94 -18.18 42.72
CA ILE A 10 7.84 -18.19 41.55
C ILE A 10 7.08 -18.67 40.30
N SER A 11 6.21 -19.68 40.43
CA SER A 11 5.42 -20.19 39.30
C SER A 11 4.40 -19.18 38.79
N THR A 12 3.75 -18.42 39.67
CA THR A 12 2.76 -17.40 39.28
C THR A 12 3.42 -16.17 38.65
N SER A 13 4.62 -15.81 39.08
CA SER A 13 5.42 -14.74 38.45
C SER A 13 5.87 -15.10 37.03
N LEU A 14 6.21 -16.36 36.78
CA LEU A 14 6.63 -16.85 35.45
C LEU A 14 5.47 -16.82 34.43
N VAL A 15 4.24 -17.11 34.87
CA VAL A 15 3.03 -17.05 34.04
C VAL A 15 2.64 -15.60 33.70
N PHE A 16 2.87 -14.65 34.62
CA PHE A 16 2.63 -13.22 34.38
C PHE A 16 3.60 -12.61 33.34
N PHE A 17 4.85 -13.06 33.31
CA PHE A 17 5.84 -12.59 32.33
C PHE A 17 5.54 -13.04 30.90
N SER A 18 4.84 -14.17 30.72
CA SER A 18 4.54 -14.72 29.40
C SER A 18 3.36 -14.02 28.69
N SER A 19 2.50 -13.29 29.42
CA SER A 19 1.32 -12.59 28.85
C SER A 19 1.62 -11.26 28.15
N CYS A 20 2.89 -10.84 28.03
CA CYS A 20 3.24 -9.55 27.45
C CYS A 20 3.96 -9.64 26.08
N THR A 21 3.75 -10.71 25.32
CA THR A 21 4.16 -10.74 23.90
C THR A 21 2.96 -10.33 23.05
N SER A 22 2.84 -9.04 22.79
CA SER A 22 1.93 -8.53 21.75
C SER A 22 2.58 -8.82 20.39
N ILE A 23 2.02 -9.78 19.65
CA ILE A 23 2.37 -10.00 18.25
C ILE A 23 1.83 -8.80 17.48
N LYS A 24 2.69 -7.85 17.12
CA LYS A 24 2.37 -6.84 16.12
C LYS A 24 2.44 -7.52 14.77
N GLU A 25 1.29 -7.96 14.25
CA GLU A 25 1.21 -8.29 12.83
C GLU A 25 1.37 -6.99 12.04
N GLU A 26 2.50 -6.87 11.35
CA GLU A 26 2.76 -5.76 10.44
C GLU A 26 1.94 -5.99 9.17
N PHE A 27 1.02 -5.06 8.87
CA PHE A 27 0.23 -5.13 7.65
C PHE A 27 1.15 -4.96 6.44
N LYS A 28 1.35 -6.04 5.69
CA LYS A 28 2.22 -6.09 4.51
C LYS A 28 1.39 -6.55 3.31
N ILE A 29 1.40 -5.75 2.25
CA ILE A 29 0.85 -6.13 0.94
C ILE A 29 2.03 -6.56 0.06
N GLU A 30 1.97 -7.76 -0.50
CA GLU A 30 3.00 -8.23 -1.43
C GLU A 30 2.75 -7.66 -2.82
N PHE A 31 3.77 -7.09 -3.45
CA PHE A 31 3.69 -6.59 -4.81
C PHE A 31 5.05 -6.69 -5.50
N GLU A 32 5.03 -6.77 -6.82
CA GLU A 32 6.21 -6.66 -7.67
C GLU A 32 6.38 -5.20 -8.11
N LYS A 33 7.63 -4.74 -8.16
CA LYS A 33 7.98 -3.42 -8.67
C LYS A 33 9.10 -3.54 -9.68
N TYR A 34 8.87 -3.02 -10.89
CA TYR A 34 9.84 -3.03 -11.97
C TYR A 34 9.67 -1.80 -12.87
N THR A 35 10.68 -1.54 -13.70
CA THR A 35 10.69 -0.43 -14.66
C THR A 35 10.82 -0.98 -16.06
N LEU A 36 9.95 -0.54 -16.96
CA LEU A 36 9.99 -0.91 -18.38
C LEU A 36 11.13 -0.18 -19.12
N GLU A 37 11.47 -0.64 -20.32
CA GLU A 37 12.52 -0.02 -21.15
C GLU A 37 12.25 1.46 -21.47
N ASN A 38 10.98 1.85 -21.54
CA ASN A 38 10.55 3.25 -21.77
C ASN A 38 10.58 4.12 -20.50
N GLY A 39 10.99 3.56 -19.36
CA GLY A 39 11.07 4.26 -18.07
C GLY A 39 9.79 4.26 -17.24
N LEU A 40 8.70 3.60 -17.69
CA LEU A 40 7.48 3.49 -16.88
C LEU A 40 7.73 2.56 -15.67
N GLU A 41 7.46 3.09 -14.47
CA GLU A 41 7.44 2.29 -13.25
C GLU A 41 6.10 1.55 -13.12
N VAL A 42 6.17 0.24 -12.91
CA VAL A 42 5.01 -0.64 -12.73
C VAL A 42 5.03 -1.19 -11.31
N ILE A 43 3.89 -1.09 -10.64
CA ILE A 43 3.61 -1.75 -9.36
C ILE A 43 2.50 -2.76 -9.63
N LEU A 44 2.81 -4.05 -9.49
CA LEU A 44 1.89 -5.15 -9.77
C LEU A 44 1.58 -5.90 -8.48
N HIS A 45 0.31 -5.91 -8.10
CA HIS A 45 -0.20 -6.77 -7.04
C HIS A 45 -1.15 -7.78 -7.66
N LYS A 46 -0.92 -9.07 -7.38
CA LYS A 46 -1.81 -10.15 -7.78
C LYS A 46 -2.59 -10.63 -6.55
N ASP A 47 -3.91 -10.63 -6.68
CA ASP A 47 -4.83 -11.23 -5.74
C ASP A 47 -5.79 -12.17 -6.49
N ASP A 48 -5.94 -13.40 -5.99
CA ASP A 48 -6.81 -14.43 -6.57
C ASP A 48 -8.16 -14.54 -5.83
N SER A 49 -8.49 -13.58 -4.96
CA SER A 49 -9.73 -13.54 -4.18
C SER A 49 -10.99 -13.32 -5.04
N ASP A 50 -10.90 -12.44 -6.05
CA ASP A 50 -12.00 -12.09 -6.96
C ASP A 50 -11.50 -12.01 -8.42
N PRO A 51 -12.34 -12.38 -9.43
CA PRO A 51 -11.96 -12.31 -10.84
C PRO A 51 -12.09 -10.88 -11.40
N ILE A 52 -11.43 -9.91 -10.76
CA ILE A 52 -11.49 -8.49 -11.09
C ILE A 52 -10.08 -7.98 -11.39
N VAL A 53 -9.96 -7.11 -12.39
CA VAL A 53 -8.72 -6.39 -12.69
C VAL A 53 -8.96 -4.90 -12.51
N ALA A 54 -8.11 -4.26 -11.71
CA ALA A 54 -8.07 -2.81 -11.55
C ALA A 54 -6.74 -2.29 -12.11
N VAL A 55 -6.80 -1.19 -12.87
CA VAL A 55 -5.63 -0.54 -13.45
C VAL A 55 -5.68 0.94 -13.14
N THR A 56 -4.56 1.49 -12.68
CA THR A 56 -4.41 2.91 -12.40
C THR A 56 -3.14 3.41 -13.08
N THR A 57 -3.26 4.46 -13.89
CA THR A 57 -2.11 5.16 -14.47
C THR A 57 -1.91 6.48 -13.74
N LEU A 58 -0.71 6.70 -13.22
CA LEU A 58 -0.34 7.92 -12.52
C LEU A 58 0.64 8.71 -13.37
N VAL A 59 0.31 9.96 -13.65
CA VAL A 59 1.20 10.91 -14.31
C VAL A 59 1.63 11.94 -13.28
N HIS A 60 2.94 12.16 -13.13
CA HIS A 60 3.48 13.04 -12.08
C HIS A 60 3.37 14.54 -12.46
N VAL A 61 2.17 14.98 -12.82
CA VAL A 61 1.81 16.36 -13.18
C VAL A 61 0.45 16.72 -12.55
N GLY A 62 0.20 18.01 -12.35
CA GLY A 62 -1.06 18.51 -11.81
C GLY A 62 -1.13 20.03 -11.88
N SER A 63 -2.21 20.61 -11.35
CA SER A 63 -2.45 22.07 -11.36
C SER A 63 -1.32 22.88 -10.72
N SER A 64 -0.62 22.29 -9.74
CA SER A 64 0.55 22.91 -9.08
C SER A 64 1.72 23.21 -10.02
N ARG A 65 1.77 22.59 -11.21
CA ARG A 65 2.81 22.79 -12.22
C ARG A 65 2.36 23.69 -13.38
N GLU A 66 1.19 24.32 -13.28
CA GLU A 66 0.67 25.21 -14.32
C GLU A 66 1.41 26.55 -14.38
N LYS A 67 1.43 27.16 -15.57
CA LYS A 67 2.03 28.48 -15.80
C LYS A 67 0.92 29.54 -15.95
N PRO A 68 1.19 30.81 -15.60
CA PRO A 68 0.26 31.90 -15.89
C PRO A 68 -0.16 31.89 -17.38
N GLY A 69 -1.45 32.05 -17.64
CA GLY A 69 -2.02 31.92 -18.99
C GLY A 69 -2.25 30.49 -19.49
N ARG A 70 -1.99 29.47 -18.65
CA ARG A 70 -2.25 28.04 -18.94
C ARG A 70 -2.98 27.35 -17.77
N THR A 71 -3.81 28.10 -17.05
CA THR A 71 -4.58 27.59 -15.92
C THR A 71 -5.63 26.58 -16.38
N GLY A 72 -5.77 25.47 -15.65
CA GLY A 72 -6.72 24.40 -15.94
C GLY A 72 -6.23 23.38 -16.97
N PHE A 73 -5.01 23.51 -17.48
CA PHE A 73 -4.49 22.61 -18.51
C PHE A 73 -4.34 21.17 -18.02
N ALA A 74 -3.92 20.96 -16.77
CA ALA A 74 -3.76 19.59 -16.24
C ALA A 74 -5.12 18.86 -16.24
N HIS A 75 -6.16 19.52 -15.76
CA HIS A 75 -7.53 18.99 -15.74
C HIS A 75 -8.13 18.88 -17.14
N PHE A 76 -7.88 19.86 -18.01
CA PHE A 76 -8.34 19.80 -19.40
C PHE A 76 -7.75 18.59 -20.13
N PHE A 77 -6.45 18.33 -20.00
CA PHE A 77 -5.83 17.16 -20.63
C PHE A 77 -6.31 15.83 -20.04
N GLU A 78 -6.64 15.78 -18.76
CA GLU A 78 -7.32 14.61 -18.16
C GLU A 78 -8.64 14.33 -18.89
N HIS A 79 -9.52 15.32 -19.04
CA HIS A 79 -10.76 15.14 -19.79
C HIS A 79 -10.51 14.69 -21.24
N MET A 80 -9.56 15.32 -21.92
CA MET A 80 -9.23 14.98 -23.31
C MET A 80 -8.65 13.56 -23.45
N SER A 81 -8.02 13.01 -22.41
CA SER A 81 -7.46 11.65 -22.44
C SER A 81 -8.53 10.55 -22.59
N PHE A 82 -9.80 10.88 -22.35
CA PHE A 82 -10.94 9.97 -22.47
C PHE A 82 -11.84 10.24 -23.68
N ASN A 83 -11.53 11.23 -24.52
CA ASN A 83 -12.33 11.49 -25.72
C ASN A 83 -12.04 10.43 -26.78
N ASP A 84 -10.87 10.50 -27.44
CA ASP A 84 -10.46 9.57 -28.49
C ASP A 84 -8.99 9.19 -28.32
N SER A 85 -8.58 8.08 -28.96
CA SER A 85 -7.19 7.68 -29.08
C SER A 85 -6.88 7.18 -30.49
N GLU A 86 -5.60 7.08 -30.84
CA GLU A 86 -5.17 6.55 -32.15
C GLU A 86 -5.77 5.17 -32.46
N ASN A 87 -5.95 4.33 -31.43
CA ASN A 87 -6.42 2.95 -31.57
C ASN A 87 -7.93 2.78 -31.31
N VAL A 88 -8.59 3.82 -30.80
CA VAL A 88 -10.04 3.85 -30.52
C VAL A 88 -10.53 5.27 -30.81
N PRO A 89 -10.91 5.56 -32.08
CA PRO A 89 -11.35 6.88 -32.54
C PRO A 89 -12.85 7.14 -32.35
#